data_AF-A0A0S1XAT7-F1
#
_entry.id   AF-A0A0S1XAT7-F1
#
_cell.length_a   1.000
_cell.length_b   1.000
_cell.length_c   1.000
_cell.angle_alpha   90.00
_cell.angle_beta   90.00
_cell.angle_gamma   90.00
#
_symmetry.space_group_name_H-M   'P 1'
#
loop_
_entity.id
_entity.type
_entity.pdbx_description
1 polymer ?
#
loop_
_entity_poly.entity_id
_entity_poly.type
_entity_poly.pdbx_seq_one_letter_code
_entity_poly.pdbx_strand_id
1 'polypeptide(L)'
;MASRTAFVYDSPFPLKSLETFFIRHSKDVFNRLEFSRALEDAKRLCDGRHSLSVMDVDAPIIVDGVIRAGFEIKTLREDVVNYGGYVKVNGRQYEGYMEFVRRTGIDVYYLVRVQARGGDYFYSWNVKRAPVRFEWLGSRENGTYDYYALIRRSAITKLADHEELVKYLRDLIFGR
;
A
#
# COMPACT_ATOMS: atom_id res chain seq x y z
N MET A 1 -20.84 36.87 5.57
CA MET A 1 -21.14 36.14 6.82
C MET A 1 -20.46 34.78 6.75
N ALA A 2 -19.36 34.57 7.47
CA ALA A 2 -18.75 33.25 7.60
C ALA A 2 -19.48 32.48 8.71
N SER A 3 -20.10 31.36 8.36
CA SER A 3 -20.68 30.43 9.33
C SER A 3 -19.55 29.89 10.21
N ARG A 4 -19.48 30.35 11.48
CA ARG A 4 -18.59 29.76 12.48
C ARG A 4 -19.25 28.46 12.96
N THR A 5 -18.97 27.38 12.26
CA THR A 5 -19.37 26.04 12.69
C THR A 5 -18.58 25.72 13.96
N ALA A 6 -19.26 25.63 15.10
CA ALA A 6 -18.68 25.10 16.32
C ALA A 6 -18.64 23.58 16.20
N PHE A 7 -17.44 23.00 16.21
CA PHE A 7 -17.26 21.55 16.26
C PHE A 7 -17.16 21.12 17.72
N VAL A 8 -18.05 20.24 18.15
CA VAL A 8 -17.91 19.54 19.43
C VAL A 8 -16.95 18.38 19.19
N TYR A 9 -15.78 18.45 19.83
CA TYR A 9 -14.74 17.44 19.72
C TYR A 9 -14.91 16.40 20.84
N ASP A 10 -15.36 15.20 20.48
CA ASP A 10 -15.53 14.04 21.37
C ASP A 10 -14.58 12.92 20.95
N SER A 11 -13.28 13.11 21.20
CA SER A 11 -12.28 12.07 20.98
C SER A 11 -11.35 11.96 22.19
N PRO A 12 -10.90 10.74 22.53
CA PRO A 12 -10.04 10.49 23.69
C PRO A 12 -8.62 11.05 23.53
N PHE A 13 -8.27 11.55 22.33
CA PHE A 13 -6.95 12.12 22.07
C PHE A 13 -6.88 13.60 22.47
N PRO A 14 -5.77 14.06 23.10
CA PRO A 14 -5.58 15.48 23.37
C PRO A 14 -5.59 16.32 22.10
N LEU A 15 -6.29 17.46 22.12
CA LEU A 15 -6.43 18.38 20.98
C LEU A 15 -5.07 18.73 20.35
N LYS A 16 -4.05 18.97 21.17
CA LYS A 16 -2.67 19.31 20.75
C LYS A 16 -1.97 18.18 19.98
N SER A 17 -2.27 16.92 20.32
CA SER A 17 -1.71 15.77 19.61
C SER A 17 -2.35 15.62 18.24
N LEU A 18 -3.66 15.83 18.14
CA LEU A 18 -4.34 15.88 16.85
C LEU A 18 -3.89 17.06 16.00
N GLU A 19 -3.77 18.26 16.57
CA GLU A 19 -3.28 19.44 15.86
C GLU A 19 -1.88 19.19 15.29
N THR A 20 -0.96 18.64 16.10
CA THR A 20 0.38 18.29 15.65
C THR A 20 0.36 17.22 14.55
N PHE A 21 -0.49 16.21 14.70
CA PHE A 21 -0.68 15.17 13.69
C PHE A 21 -1.21 15.76 12.38
N PHE A 22 -2.27 16.56 12.43
CA PHE A 22 -2.86 17.22 11.26
C PHE A 22 -1.88 18.18 10.59
N ILE A 23 -1.11 18.97 11.35
CA ILE A 23 -0.10 19.87 10.79
C ILE A 23 1.01 19.07 10.09
N ARG A 24 1.56 18.03 10.72
CA ARG A 24 2.61 17.20 10.13
C ARG A 24 2.11 16.47 8.88
N HIS A 25 0.95 15.83 8.99
CA HIS A 25 0.35 15.11 7.87
C HIS A 25 0.02 16.05 6.71
N SER A 26 -0.52 17.25 7.00
CA SER A 26 -0.79 18.25 5.97
C SER A 26 0.50 18.73 5.31
N LYS A 27 1.57 19.00 6.07
CA LYS A 27 2.87 19.38 5.51
C LYS A 27 3.45 18.29 4.61
N ASP A 28 3.38 17.02 5.00
CA ASP A 28 3.83 15.91 4.17
C ASP A 28 3.03 15.80 2.86
N VAL A 29 1.71 16.01 2.92
CA VAL A 29 0.85 16.07 1.73
C VAL A 29 1.26 17.22 0.82
N PHE A 30 1.48 18.42 1.36
CA PHE A 30 1.92 19.59 0.58
C PHE A 30 3.30 19.37 -0.05
N ASN A 31 4.27 18.82 0.69
CA ASN A 31 5.60 18.50 0.17
C ASN A 31 5.52 17.49 -0.98
N ARG A 32 4.66 16.47 -0.87
CA ARG A 32 4.42 15.48 -1.94
C ARG A 32 3.77 16.12 -3.17
N LEU A 33 2.86 17.06 -2.99
CA LEU A 33 2.24 17.82 -4.08
C LEU A 33 3.23 18.76 -4.78
N GLU A 34 4.07 19.46 -4.03
CA GLU A 34 5.14 20.31 -4.56
C GLU A 34 6.14 19.47 -5.37
N PHE A 35 6.56 18.32 -4.83
CA PHE A 35 7.42 17.39 -5.55
C PHE A 35 6.74 16.84 -6.82
N SER A 36 5.46 16.47 -6.75
CA SER A 36 4.70 16.03 -7.93
C SER A 36 4.64 17.11 -9.01
N ARG A 37 4.41 18.38 -8.62
CA ARG A 37 4.45 19.51 -9.56
C ARG A 37 5.84 19.70 -10.18
N ALA A 38 6.90 19.61 -9.37
CA ALA A 38 8.26 19.70 -9.86
C ALA A 38 8.58 18.59 -10.88
N LEU A 39 8.07 17.37 -10.67
CA LEU A 39 8.21 16.26 -11.62
C LEU A 39 7.39 16.48 -12.91
N GLU A 40 6.19 17.05 -12.82
CA GLU A 40 5.41 17.44 -14.00
C GLU A 40 6.12 18.53 -14.82
N ASP A 41 6.67 19.55 -14.15
CA ASP A 41 7.43 20.62 -14.80
C ASP A 41 8.72 20.07 -15.43
N ALA A 42 9.45 19.21 -14.73
CA ALA A 42 10.61 18.51 -15.28
C ALA A 42 10.25 17.70 -16.53
N LYS A 43 9.12 16.98 -16.51
CA LYS A 43 8.62 16.24 -17.68
C LYS A 43 8.28 17.16 -18.86
N ARG A 44 7.73 18.36 -18.62
CA ARG A 44 7.43 19.34 -19.69
C ARG A 44 8.69 19.84 -20.39
N LEU A 45 9.83 19.84 -19.70
CA LEU A 45 11.11 20.26 -20.24
C LEU A 45 11.83 19.16 -21.04
N CYS A 46 11.33 17.93 -21.05
CA CYS A 46 11.89 16.83 -21.84
C CYS A 46 11.18 16.70 -23.19
N ASP A 47 11.95 16.55 -24.27
CA ASP A 47 11.40 16.26 -25.60
C ASP A 47 10.74 14.87 -25.63
N GLY A 48 9.52 14.79 -26.16
CA GLY A 48 8.77 13.54 -26.33
C GLY A 48 7.75 13.23 -25.22
N ARG A 49 6.96 12.17 -25.42
CA ARG A 49 5.97 11.72 -24.41
C ARG A 49 6.61 10.78 -23.40
N HIS A 50 6.95 11.32 -22.23
CA HIS A 50 7.46 10.53 -21.11
C HIS A 50 6.34 10.09 -20.17
N SER A 51 6.32 8.81 -19.81
CA SER A 51 5.49 8.29 -18.72
C SER A 51 6.22 8.53 -17.40
N LEU A 52 5.55 9.14 -16.42
CA LEU A 52 6.10 9.34 -15.08
C LEU A 52 5.19 8.64 -14.08
N SER A 53 5.80 7.79 -13.26
CA SER A 53 5.14 7.09 -12.15
C SER A 53 6.02 7.25 -10.93
N VAL A 54 5.45 7.77 -9.84
CA VAL A 54 6.08 7.78 -8.53
C VAL A 54 5.54 6.58 -7.77
N MET A 55 6.44 5.76 -7.23
CA MET A 55 6.09 4.65 -6.36
C MET A 55 6.57 4.95 -4.94
N ASP A 56 5.71 4.71 -3.96
CA ASP A 56 6.05 4.67 -2.54
C ASP A 56 6.18 3.19 -2.19
N VAL A 57 7.36 2.72 -1.78
CA VAL A 57 7.49 1.41 -1.13
C VAL A 57 7.38 1.71 0.35
N ASP A 58 6.27 1.29 0.99
CA ASP A 58 5.96 1.67 2.37
C ASP A 58 7.12 1.38 3.35
N ALA A 59 7.82 0.26 3.15
CA ALA A 59 8.98 -0.08 3.97
C ALA A 59 10.07 -0.81 3.17
N PRO A 60 11.15 -0.12 2.77
CA PRO A 60 12.39 -0.79 2.36
C PRO A 60 13.10 -1.35 3.59
N ILE A 61 13.43 -2.64 3.56
CA ILE A 61 14.21 -3.31 4.61
C ILE A 61 15.67 -3.37 4.19
N ILE A 62 16.52 -2.76 5.01
CA ILE A 62 17.96 -2.69 4.80
C ILE A 62 18.62 -3.49 5.92
N VAL A 63 19.43 -4.48 5.56
CA VAL A 63 20.23 -5.29 6.50
C VAL A 63 21.69 -5.22 6.03
N ASP A 64 22.57 -4.81 6.93
CA ASP A 64 24.01 -4.64 6.65
C ASP A 64 24.30 -3.73 5.44
N GLY A 65 23.51 -2.67 5.28
CA GLY A 65 23.65 -1.70 4.17
C GLY A 65 23.10 -2.19 2.82
N VAL A 66 22.52 -3.38 2.75
CA VAL A 66 21.93 -3.95 1.54
C VAL A 66 20.40 -3.94 1.65
N ILE A 67 19.71 -3.45 0.62
CA ILE A 67 18.25 -3.56 0.53
C ILE A 67 17.90 -5.04 0.32
N ARG A 68 17.29 -5.66 1.34
CA ARG A 68 16.90 -7.08 1.34
C ARG A 68 15.53 -7.28 0.71
N ALA A 69 14.59 -6.39 0.98
CA ALA A 69 13.23 -6.46 0.45
C ALA A 69 12.55 -5.10 0.55
N GLY A 70 11.55 -4.86 -0.29
CA GLY A 70 10.53 -3.84 -0.07
C GLY A 70 9.23 -4.48 0.44
N PHE A 71 8.49 -3.76 1.28
CA PHE A 71 7.14 -4.12 1.66
C PHE A 71 6.16 -3.05 1.22
N GLU A 72 5.05 -3.50 0.65
CA GLU A 72 3.81 -2.75 0.54
C GLU A 72 2.86 -3.23 1.63
N ILE A 73 2.47 -2.33 2.53
CA ILE A 73 1.74 -2.66 3.75
C ILE A 73 0.33 -2.09 3.65
N LYS A 74 -0.67 -2.98 3.74
CA LYS A 74 -2.08 -2.58 3.76
C LYS A 74 -2.74 -3.06 5.03
N THR A 75 -3.71 -2.27 5.52
CA THR A 75 -4.71 -2.74 6.48
C THR A 75 -6.06 -2.66 5.81
N LEU A 76 -6.75 -3.79 5.70
CA LEU A 76 -8.03 -3.91 4.99
C LEU A 76 -9.02 -4.71 5.83
N ARG A 77 -10.31 -4.43 5.69
CA ARG A 77 -11.36 -5.28 6.24
C ARG A 77 -11.47 -6.58 5.44
N GLU A 78 -11.91 -7.65 6.10
CA GLU A 78 -12.03 -8.97 5.50
C GLU A 78 -12.93 -9.02 4.24
N ASP A 79 -14.05 -8.31 4.28
CA ASP A 79 -15.03 -8.17 3.19
C ASP A 79 -14.49 -7.37 1.99
N VAL A 80 -13.49 -6.52 2.24
CA VAL A 80 -12.85 -5.69 1.23
C VAL A 80 -11.68 -6.42 0.58
N VAL A 81 -10.86 -7.13 1.34
CA VAL A 81 -9.66 -7.78 0.79
C VAL A 81 -9.98 -9.07 0.05
N ASN A 82 -10.95 -9.85 0.53
CA ASN A 82 -11.30 -11.13 -0.07
C ASN A 82 -12.34 -10.96 -1.18
N TYR A 83 -12.05 -11.52 -2.34
CA TYR A 83 -12.97 -11.54 -3.48
C TYR A 83 -13.02 -12.95 -4.06
N GLY A 84 -14.05 -13.72 -3.69
CA GLY A 84 -14.14 -15.15 -4.02
C GLY A 84 -12.90 -15.93 -3.56
N GLY A 85 -12.27 -16.65 -4.48
CA GLY A 85 -11.02 -17.40 -4.23
C GLY A 85 -9.73 -16.55 -4.19
N TYR A 86 -9.85 -15.22 -4.21
CA TYR A 86 -8.74 -14.29 -4.41
C TYR A 86 -8.60 -13.26 -3.29
N VAL A 87 -7.41 -12.71 -3.17
CA VAL A 87 -7.14 -11.42 -2.52
C VAL A 87 -7.07 -10.35 -3.60
N LYS A 88 -7.75 -9.21 -3.39
CA LYS A 88 -7.72 -8.07 -4.30
C LYS A 88 -6.93 -6.90 -3.72
N VAL A 89 -6.07 -6.30 -4.54
CA VAL A 89 -5.33 -5.05 -4.26
C VAL A 89 -5.36 -4.15 -5.50
N ASN A 90 -4.94 -2.89 -5.38
CA ASN A 90 -4.93 -1.96 -6.51
C ASN A 90 -4.02 -2.46 -7.64
N GLY A 91 -4.56 -2.59 -8.85
CA GLY A 91 -3.87 -3.18 -10.00
C GLY A 91 -2.72 -2.32 -10.51
N ARG A 92 -2.90 -1.00 -10.58
CA ARG A 92 -1.85 -0.09 -11.07
C ARG A 92 -0.65 -0.07 -10.14
N GLN A 93 -0.91 -0.05 -8.83
CA GLN A 93 0.14 -0.11 -7.82
C GLN A 93 0.91 -1.43 -7.93
N TYR A 94 0.20 -2.55 -8.11
CA TYR A 94 0.79 -3.87 -8.27
C TYR A 94 1.70 -3.98 -9.51
N GLU A 95 1.23 -3.49 -10.67
CA GLU A 95 2.03 -3.44 -11.91
C GLU A 95 3.30 -2.60 -11.71
N GLY A 96 3.21 -1.49 -10.98
CA GLY A 96 4.36 -0.69 -10.59
C GLY A 96 5.40 -1.51 -9.83
N TYR A 97 4.98 -2.25 -8.79
CA TYR A 97 5.90 -3.14 -8.05
C TYR A 97 6.45 -4.27 -8.92
N MET A 98 5.66 -4.87 -9.82
CA MET A 98 6.17 -5.88 -10.74
C MET A 98 7.30 -5.32 -11.62
N GLU A 99 7.10 -4.12 -12.18
CA GLU A 99 8.09 -3.46 -13.02
C GLU A 99 9.34 -3.05 -12.23
N PHE A 100 9.15 -2.53 -11.01
CA PHE A 100 10.26 -2.21 -10.10
C PHE A 100 11.11 -3.45 -9.82
N VAL A 101 10.49 -4.55 -9.38
CA VAL A 101 11.20 -5.79 -9.07
C VAL A 101 11.92 -6.33 -10.32
N ARG A 102 11.29 -6.23 -11.49
CA ARG A 102 11.90 -6.67 -12.77
C ARG A 102 13.15 -5.87 -13.11
N ARG A 103 13.17 -4.56 -12.85
CA ARG A 103 14.30 -3.68 -13.18
C ARG A 103 15.42 -3.70 -12.17
N THR A 104 15.09 -3.74 -10.88
CA THR A 104 16.09 -3.58 -9.80
C THR A 104 16.58 -4.92 -9.25
N GLY A 105 15.80 -5.99 -9.45
CA GLY A 105 16.03 -7.28 -8.81
C GLY A 105 15.72 -7.29 -7.31
N ILE A 106 15.30 -6.17 -6.73
CA ILE A 106 14.90 -6.07 -5.33
C ILE A 106 13.50 -6.64 -5.19
N ASP A 107 13.35 -7.70 -4.40
CA ASP A 107 12.05 -8.34 -4.15
C ASP A 107 11.13 -7.39 -3.37
N VAL A 108 9.86 -7.32 -3.78
CA VAL A 108 8.79 -6.60 -3.07
C VAL A 108 7.73 -7.60 -2.61
N TYR A 109 7.29 -7.45 -1.37
CA TYR A 109 6.25 -8.26 -0.75
C TYR A 109 5.04 -7.39 -0.43
N TYR A 110 3.85 -7.90 -0.71
CA TYR A 110 2.67 -7.39 -0.04
C TYR A 110 2.57 -8.02 1.35
N LEU A 111 2.23 -7.20 2.34
CA LEU A 111 1.83 -7.63 3.68
C LEU A 111 0.52 -6.94 4.03
N VAL A 112 -0.56 -7.71 4.07
CA VAL A 112 -1.91 -7.19 4.31
C VAL A 112 -2.40 -7.68 5.67
N ARG A 113 -2.57 -6.75 6.61
CA ARG A 113 -3.34 -7.00 7.84
C ARG A 113 -4.82 -7.02 7.48
N VAL A 114 -5.48 -8.13 7.79
CA VAL A 114 -6.91 -8.33 7.53
C VAL A 114 -7.67 -8.22 8.84
N GLN A 115 -8.56 -7.24 8.91
CA GLN A 115 -9.44 -7.03 10.06
C GLN A 115 -10.71 -7.84 9.89
N ALA A 116 -10.83 -8.92 10.67
CA ALA A 116 -11.97 -9.83 10.65
C ALA A 116 -12.67 -9.87 12.02
N ARG A 117 -13.95 -10.28 12.02
CA ARG A 117 -14.74 -10.36 13.27
C ARG A 117 -14.16 -11.35 14.29
N GLY A 118 -13.46 -12.39 13.81
CA GLY A 118 -12.84 -13.42 14.64
C GLY A 118 -11.42 -13.10 15.10
N GLY A 119 -10.93 -11.88 14.85
CA GLY A 119 -9.55 -11.47 15.10
C GLY A 119 -8.79 -11.17 13.82
N ASP A 120 -7.71 -10.40 13.96
CA ASP A 120 -6.88 -10.00 12.83
C ASP A 120 -5.93 -11.12 12.41
N TYR A 121 -5.76 -11.28 11.10
CA TYR A 121 -4.77 -12.17 10.50
C TYR A 121 -4.02 -11.45 9.39
N PHE A 122 -3.02 -12.08 8.79
CA PHE A 122 -2.22 -11.47 7.74
C PHE A 122 -2.17 -12.32 6.47
N TYR A 123 -2.14 -11.65 5.33
CA TYR A 123 -1.71 -12.24 4.06
C TYR A 123 -0.36 -11.68 3.68
N SER A 124 0.54 -12.54 3.21
CA SER A 124 1.79 -12.10 2.60
C SER A 124 2.11 -12.88 1.33
N TRP A 125 2.66 -12.18 0.34
CA TRP A 125 3.14 -12.79 -0.88
C TRP A 125 4.21 -11.92 -1.56
N ASN A 126 5.09 -12.56 -2.32
CA ASN A 126 6.08 -11.89 -3.16
C ASN A 126 5.42 -11.48 -4.49
N VAL A 127 5.59 -10.21 -4.88
CA VAL A 127 4.98 -9.61 -6.08
C VAL A 127 5.38 -10.33 -7.37
N LYS A 128 6.64 -10.76 -7.48
CA LYS A 128 7.20 -11.44 -8.66
C LYS A 128 6.75 -12.90 -8.76
N ARG A 129 6.55 -13.58 -7.63
CA ARG A 129 6.32 -15.04 -7.59
C ARG A 129 4.85 -15.43 -7.58
N ALA A 130 3.99 -14.60 -7.02
CA ALA A 130 2.57 -14.91 -6.93
C ALA A 130 1.87 -14.76 -8.29
N PRO A 131 1.14 -15.79 -8.79
CA PRO A 131 0.33 -15.65 -9.98
C PRO A 131 -0.77 -14.60 -9.78
N VAL A 132 -0.82 -13.63 -10.70
CA VAL A 132 -1.76 -12.50 -10.63
C VAL A 132 -2.67 -12.49 -11.86
N ARG A 133 -3.95 -12.17 -11.65
CA ARG A 133 -4.91 -11.82 -12.70
C ARG A 133 -5.30 -10.35 -12.52
N PHE A 134 -5.22 -9.57 -13.59
CA PHE A 134 -5.66 -8.18 -13.55
C PHE A 134 -7.07 -8.05 -14.11
N GLU A 135 -7.90 -7.24 -13.45
CA GLU A 135 -9.31 -7.14 -13.80
C GLU A 135 -9.89 -5.80 -13.34
N TRP A 136 -10.76 -5.22 -14.16
CA TRP A 136 -11.59 -4.09 -13.74
C TRP A 136 -12.86 -4.63 -13.08
N LEU A 137 -13.11 -4.25 -11.83
CA LEU A 137 -14.22 -4.75 -11.02
C LEU A 137 -15.05 -3.59 -10.46
N GLY A 138 -16.32 -3.86 -10.15
CA GLY A 138 -17.25 -2.90 -9.54
C GLY A 138 -18.30 -2.38 -10.53
N SER A 139 -19.10 -1.41 -10.10
CA SER A 139 -20.15 -0.79 -10.91
C SER A 139 -19.72 0.60 -11.37
N ARG A 140 -19.79 0.86 -12.68
CA ARG A 140 -19.55 2.19 -13.25
C ARG A 140 -20.62 3.18 -12.82
N GLU A 141 -21.87 2.74 -12.76
CA GLU A 141 -23.02 3.55 -12.35
C GLU A 141 -22.89 4.02 -10.90
N ASN A 142 -22.36 3.15 -10.02
CA ASN A 142 -22.16 3.46 -8.60
C ASN A 142 -20.77 4.05 -8.29
N GLY A 143 -19.96 4.38 -9.31
CA GLY A 143 -18.62 4.95 -9.12
C GLY A 143 -17.63 4.04 -8.39
N THR A 144 -17.84 2.72 -8.43
CA THR A 144 -16.98 1.71 -7.75
C THR A 144 -16.12 0.90 -8.73
N TYR A 145 -16.15 1.26 -10.02
CA TYR A 145 -15.41 0.59 -11.08
C TYR A 145 -13.93 0.97 -11.04
N ASP A 146 -13.08 0.04 -10.62
CA ASP A 146 -11.64 0.28 -10.43
C ASP A 146 -10.82 -0.94 -10.90
N TYR A 147 -9.52 -0.73 -11.09
CA TYR A 147 -8.58 -1.70 -11.62
C TYR A 147 -7.85 -2.45 -10.50
N TYR A 148 -8.00 -3.77 -10.46
CA TYR A 148 -7.49 -4.61 -9.39
C TYR A 148 -6.51 -5.67 -9.90
N ALA A 149 -5.54 -5.99 -9.04
CA ALA A 149 -4.75 -7.21 -9.11
C ALA A 149 -5.39 -8.26 -8.19
N LEU A 150 -5.66 -9.44 -8.73
CA LEU A 150 -6.27 -10.57 -8.06
C LEU A 150 -5.26 -11.70 -7.89
N ILE A 151 -4.94 -12.02 -6.65
CA ILE A 151 -3.96 -13.05 -6.30
C ILE A 151 -4.73 -14.24 -5.71
N ARG A 152 -4.50 -15.45 -6.23
CA ARG A 152 -5.19 -16.65 -5.71
C ARG A 152 -4.79 -16.88 -4.25
N ARG A 153 -5.79 -17.11 -3.38
CA ARG A 153 -5.55 -17.38 -1.95
C ARG A 153 -4.69 -18.63 -1.70
N SER A 154 -4.67 -19.57 -2.63
CA SER A 154 -3.81 -20.75 -2.55
C SER A 154 -2.33 -20.47 -2.86
N ALA A 155 -2.00 -19.29 -3.39
CA ALA A 155 -0.65 -18.88 -3.74
C ALA A 155 -0.08 -17.80 -2.80
N ILE A 156 -0.78 -17.50 -1.71
CA ILE A 156 -0.34 -16.54 -0.68
C ILE A 156 -0.18 -17.24 0.66
N THR A 157 0.71 -16.70 1.48
CA THR A 157 0.88 -17.16 2.85
C THR A 157 -0.18 -16.48 3.72
N LYS A 158 -1.01 -17.27 4.41
CA LYS A 158 -1.90 -16.77 5.47
C LYS A 158 -1.22 -17.01 6.81
N LEU A 159 -1.09 -15.96 7.61
CA LEU A 159 -0.50 -15.98 8.95
C LEU A 159 -1.63 -15.70 9.93
N ALA A 160 -1.85 -16.61 10.88
CA ALA A 160 -3.02 -16.60 11.74
C ALA A 160 -3.07 -15.38 12.67
N ASP A 161 -1.91 -14.92 13.11
CA ASP A 161 -1.78 -13.87 14.12
C ASP A 161 -0.43 -13.14 14.03
N HIS A 162 -0.18 -12.29 15.03
CA HIS A 162 1.05 -11.51 15.13
C HIS A 162 2.28 -12.36 15.43
N GLU A 163 2.15 -13.46 16.17
CA GLU A 163 3.29 -14.32 16.52
C GLU A 163 3.80 -15.05 15.28
N GLU A 164 2.90 -15.57 14.45
CA GLU A 164 3.24 -16.15 13.15
C GLU A 164 3.86 -15.11 12.21
N LEU A 165 3.37 -13.87 12.23
CA LEU A 165 3.96 -12.78 11.45
C LEU A 165 5.43 -12.53 11.83
N VAL A 166 5.74 -12.47 13.12
CA VAL A 166 7.12 -12.25 13.59
C VAL A 166 8.03 -13.38 13.14
N LYS A 167 7.59 -14.64 13.29
CA LYS A 167 8.35 -15.82 12.84
C LYS A 167 8.59 -15.79 11.33
N TYR A 168 7.54 -15.48 10.56
CA TYR A 168 7.60 -15.36 9.11
C TYR A 168 8.58 -14.26 8.66
N LEU A 169 8.49 -13.05 9.25
CA LEU A 169 9.36 -11.93 8.89
C LEU A 169 10.82 -12.20 9.26
N ARG A 170 11.07 -12.86 10.41
CA ARG A 170 12.42 -13.29 10.78
C ARG A 170 13.01 -14.17 9.69
N ASP A 171 12.30 -15.24 9.32
CA ASP A 171 12.78 -16.22 8.34
C ASP A 171 12.93 -15.60 6.95
N LEU A 172 12.03 -14.68 6.59
CA LEU A 172 12.03 -13.99 5.30
C LEU A 172 13.18 -12.99 5.15
N ILE A 173 13.46 -12.20 6.18
CA ILE A 173 14.41 -11.08 6.12
C ILE A 173 15.84 -11.54 6.41
N PHE A 174 16.01 -12.38 7.43
CA PHE A 174 17.33 -12.76 7.92
C PHE A 174 17.80 -14.13 7.41
N GLY A 175 16.90 -14.91 6.79
CA GLY A 175 17.14 -16.34 6.59
C GLY A 175 17.13 -17.07 7.94
N ARG A 176 17.15 -18.39 7.91
CA ARG A 176 17.53 -19.15 9.11
C ARG A 176 19.01 -18.93 9.42
#